data_AF-A0A6L2Q1P6-F1
#
_entry.id   AF-A0A6L2Q1P6-F1
#
_cell.length_a   1.000
_cell.length_b   1.000
_cell.length_c   1.000
_cell.angle_alpha   90.00
_cell.angle_beta   90.00
_cell.angle_gamma   90.00
#
_symmetry.space_group_name_H-M   'P 1'
#
loop_
_entity.id
_entity.type
_entity.pdbx_description
1 polymer ?
#
loop_
_entity_poly.entity_id
_entity_poly.type
_entity_poly.pdbx_seq_one_letter_code
_entity_poly.pdbx_strand_id
1 'polypeptide(L)' 'MLKPGRMKEIGKAKVDIVAVQETRWQGQGRIDKDFSLFYSGPKERMRQYGTGFIINAKMGKSFLSFEPLSD' A
#
# COMPACT_ATOMS: atom_id res chain seq x y z
N MET A 1 0.21 0.75 13.17
CA MET A 1 0.51 1.96 12.37
C MET A 1 1.93 1.84 11.84
N LEU A 2 2.08 1.64 10.53
CA LEU A 2 3.40 1.69 9.88
C LEU A 2 3.96 3.10 10.10
N LYS A 3 4.98 3.23 10.95
CA LYS A 3 5.65 4.51 11.15
C LYS A 3 6.32 4.90 9.81
N PRO A 4 6.30 6.18 9.40
CA PRO A 4 6.91 6.65 8.15
C PRO A 4 8.36 6.15 7.91
N GLY A 5 9.12 5.87 8.98
CA GLY A 5 10.47 5.30 8.89
C GLY A 5 10.54 3.83 8.45
N ARG A 6 9.50 3.00 8.67
CA ARG A 6 9.49 1.58 8.27
C ARG A 6 9.29 1.39 6.77
N MET A 7 8.63 2.33 6.09
CA MET A 7 8.46 2.25 4.62
C MET A 7 9.78 2.44 3.86
N LYS A 8 10.74 3.20 4.43
CA LYS A 8 12.10 3.32 3.86
C LYS A 8 12.85 1.98 3.82
N GLU A 9 12.57 1.07 4.76
CA GLU A 9 13.20 -0.26 4.77
C GLU A 9 12.68 -1.13 3.60
N ILE A 10 11.42 -0.96 3.20
CA ILE A 10 10.85 -1.68 2.05
C ILE A 10 11.56 -1.28 0.75
N GLY A 11 11.93 -0.01 0.61
CA GLY A 11 12.73 0.46 -0.54
C GLY A 11 14.12 -0.19 -0.63
N LYS A 12 14.69 -0.69 0.48
CA LYS A 12 15.99 -1.38 0.48
C LYS A 12 15.88 -2.84 0.06
N ALA A 13 14.71 -3.46 0.16
CA ALA A 13 14.52 -4.89 -0.08
C ALA A 13 14.59 -5.29 -1.57
N LYS A 14 14.77 -4.34 -2.51
CA LYS A 14 14.89 -4.55 -3.96
C LYS A 14 13.80 -5.48 -4.54
N VAL A 15 12.60 -5.41 -3.99
CA VAL A 15 11.43 -6.20 -4.39
C VAL A 15 10.57 -5.39 -5.35
N ASP A 16 10.02 -6.08 -6.36
CA ASP A 16 9.18 -5.46 -7.38
C ASP A 16 7.77 -5.14 -6.85
N ILE A 17 7.21 -6.03 -6.02
CA ILE A 17 5.89 -5.89 -5.39
C ILE A 17 5.96 -6.41 -3.95
N VAL A 18 5.31 -5.70 -3.02
CA VAL A 18 5.14 -6.13 -1.63
C VAL A 18 3.67 -6.04 -1.24
N ALA A 19 3.11 -7.14 -0.75
CA ALA A 19 1.80 -7.14 -0.10
C ALA A 19 1.95 -6.69 1.36
N VAL A 20 1.09 -5.77 1.80
CA VAL A 20 1.03 -5.29 3.18
C VAL A 20 -0.37 -5.54 3.74
N GLN A 21 -0.43 -6.03 4.98
CA GLN A 21 -1.68 -6.32 5.69
C GLN A 21 -1.67 -5.60 7.04
N GLU A 22 -2.85 -5.46 7.64
CA GLU A 22 -3.04 -4.75 8.92
C GLU A 22 -2.51 -3.31 8.87
N THR A 23 -2.77 -2.61 7.75
CA THR A 23 -2.38 -1.21 7.57
C THR A 23 -3.12 -0.31 8.55
N ARG A 24 -4.37 -0.68 8.88
CA ARG A 24 -5.29 0.04 9.77
C ARG A 24 -5.60 1.45 9.27
N TRP A 25 -5.53 1.65 7.96
CA TRP A 25 -5.87 2.89 7.28
C TRP A 25 -7.34 2.85 6.87
N GLN A 26 -7.99 4.01 6.89
CA GLN A 26 -9.37 4.13 6.46
C GLN A 26 -9.45 4.48 4.97
N GLY A 27 -10.50 3.96 4.33
CA GLY A 27 -10.75 4.19 2.92
C GLY A 27 -9.72 3.54 2.00
N GLN A 28 -9.72 3.97 0.75
CA GLN A 28 -8.88 3.41 -0.30
C GLN A 28 -8.20 4.51 -1.09
N GLY A 29 -7.06 4.19 -1.70
CA GLY A 29 -6.39 5.11 -2.59
C GLY A 29 -4.97 4.71 -2.95
N ARG A 30 -4.25 5.70 -3.43
CA ARG A 30 -2.87 5.60 -3.90
C ARG A 30 -2.03 6.69 -3.27
N ILE A 31 -0.83 6.35 -2.83
CA ILE A 31 0.19 7.28 -2.35
C ILE A 31 1.44 7.08 -3.21
N ASP A 32 1.86 8.14 -3.89
CA ASP A 32 3.07 8.15 -4.71
C ASP A 32 4.23 8.86 -4.00
N LYS A 33 5.36 8.17 -3.94
CA LYS A 33 6.68 8.63 -3.47
C LYS A 33 7.75 8.01 -4.38
N ASP A 34 8.89 7.58 -3.84
CA ASP A 34 9.90 6.77 -4.56
C ASP A 34 9.35 5.36 -4.95
N PHE A 35 8.19 5.00 -4.40
CA PHE A 35 7.37 3.83 -4.71
C PHE A 35 5.90 4.27 -4.78
N SER A 36 5.04 3.42 -5.33
CA SER A 36 3.59 3.61 -5.28
C SER A 36 2.98 2.63 -4.28
N LEU A 37 2.21 3.14 -3.33
CA LEU A 37 1.43 2.35 -2.38
C LEU A 37 -0.05 2.46 -2.72
N PHE A 38 -0.66 1.32 -3.00
CA PHE A 38 -2.10 1.16 -3.15
C PHE A 38 -2.64 0.57 -1.86
N TYR A 39 -3.69 1.16 -1.32
CA TYR A 39 -4.27 0.70 -0.06
C TYR A 39 -5.78 0.66 -0.13
N SER A 40 -6.34 -0.22 0.68
CA SER A 40 -7.77 -0.34 0.95
C SER A 40 -7.95 -0.71 2.40
N GLY A 41 -8.95 -0.10 3.02
CA GLY A 41 -9.35 -0.38 4.38
C GLY A 41 -10.74 0.19 4.67
N PRO A 42 -11.26 -0.08 5.87
CA PRO A 42 -12.66 0.14 6.18
C PRO A 42 -13.04 1.63 6.14
N LYS A 43 -14.26 1.94 5.71
CA LYS A 43 -14.80 3.30 5.69
C LYS A 43 -15.02 3.87 7.09
N GLU A 44 -15.60 3.08 8.00
CA GLU A 44 -16.08 3.57 9.30
C GLU A 44 -15.40 2.93 10.51
N ARG A 45 -14.90 1.69 10.41
CA ARG A 45 -14.23 1.03 11.55
C ARG A 45 -12.83 1.58 11.74
N MET A 46 -12.63 2.36 12.82
CA MET A 46 -11.30 2.84 13.18
C MET A 46 -10.40 1.68 13.63
N ARG A 47 -9.21 1.59 13.02
CA ARG A 47 -8.03 0.81 13.45
C ARG A 47 -8.09 -0.72 13.32
N GLN A 48 -8.99 -1.28 12.51
CA GLN A 48 -9.01 -2.70 12.18
C GLN A 48 -8.77 -2.92 10.69
N TYR A 49 -8.24 -4.09 10.33
CA TYR A 49 -8.05 -4.54 8.95
C TYR A 49 -7.12 -3.62 8.14
N GLY A 50 -7.35 -3.59 6.82
CA GLY A 50 -6.61 -2.81 5.86
C GLY A 50 -5.50 -3.62 5.19
N THR A 51 -5.44 -3.50 3.87
CA THR A 51 -4.48 -4.19 3.01
C THR A 51 -3.94 -3.24 1.95
N GLY A 52 -2.91 -3.67 1.23
CA GLY A 52 -2.36 -2.89 0.15
C GLY A 52 -1.19 -3.56 -0.56
N PHE A 53 -0.73 -2.89 -1.60
CA PHE A 53 0.44 -3.26 -2.38
C PHE A 53 1.38 -2.09 -2.51
N ILE A 54 2.67 -2.33 -2.30
CA ILE A 54 3.74 -1.40 -2.64
C ILE A 54 4.40 -1.92 -3.90
N ILE A 55 4.52 -1.07 -4.92
CA ILE A 55 5.25 -1.38 -6.16
C ILE A 55 6.38 -0.37 -6.36
N ASN A 56 7.49 -0.83 -6.91
CA ASN A 56 8.59 0.07 -7.26
C ASN A 56 8.32 0.83 -8.58
N ALA A 57 9.14 1.85 -8.86
CA ALA A 57 8.99 2.69 -10.04
C ALA A 57 9.10 1.93 -11.38
N LYS A 58 9.85 0.80 -11.40
CA LYS A 58 9.94 -0.08 -12.58
C LYS A 58 8.58 -0.70 -12.89
N MET A 59 7.93 -1.27 -11.87
CA MET A 59 6.60 -1.88 -12.01
C MET A 59 5.49 -0.87 -12.29
N GLY A 60 5.65 0.37 -11.83
CA GLY A 60 4.70 1.45 -12.12
C GLY A 60 4.42 1.66 -13.62
N LYS A 61 5.38 1.34 -14.50
CA LYS A 61 5.21 1.43 -15.97
C LYS A 61 4.31 0.32 -16.55
N SER A 62 4.15 -0.78 -15.84
CA SER A 62 3.36 -1.95 -16.25
C SER A 62 2.10 -2.10 -15.40
N PHE A 63 1.82 -1.14 -14.52
CA PHE A 63 0.63 -1.13 -13.68
C PHE A 63 -0.59 -0.73 -14.52
N LEU A 64 -1.65 -1.53 -14.44
CA LEU A 64 -2.92 -1.27 -15.15
C LEU A 64 -3.92 -0.56 -14.23
N SER A 65 -4.35 -1.23 -13.17
CA SER A 65 -5.33 -0.71 -12.22
C SER A 65 -5.22 -1.42 -10.87
N PHE A 66 -5.79 -0.80 -9.84
CA PHE A 66 -5.97 -1.37 -8.52
C PHE A 66 -7.44 -1.14 -8.13
N GLU A 67 -8.16 -2.24 -7.95
CA GLU A 67 -9.57 -2.22 -7.56
C GLU A 67 -9.73 -3.05 -6.29
N PRO A 68 -10.05 -2.41 -5.15
CA PRO A 68 -10.38 -3.15 -3.94
C PRO A 68 -11.77 -3.78 -4.08
N LEU A 69 -11.84 -5.10 -3.86
CA LEU A 69 -13.08 -5.89 -4.00
C LEU A 69 -13.94 -5.90 -2.72
N SER A 70 -13.42 -5.38 -1.60
CA SER A 70 -14.11 -5.39 -0.30
C SER A 70 -13.69 -4.19 0.57
N ASP A 71 -14.58 -3.80 1.50
CA ASP A 71 -14.33 -2.85 2.59
C ASP A 71 -13.64 -3.51 3.80
#